data_AF-V8PJK6-F1
#
_entry.id   AF-V8PJK6-F1
#
_cell.length_a   1.000
_cell.length_b   1.000
_cell.length_c   1.000
_cell.angle_alpha   90.00
_cell.angle_beta   90.00
_cell.angle_gamma   90.00
#
_symmetry.space_group_name_H-M   'P 1'
#
loop_
_entity.id
_entity.type
_entity.pdbx_description
1 polymer ?
#
loop_
_entity_poly.entity_id
_entity_poly.type
_entity_poly.pdbx_seq_one_letter_code
_entity_poly.pdbx_strand_id
1 'polypeptide(L)'
;MRAVKLSRGHGKCFNILCLVFPFSCAVFACWLSFCAAETFITCPSSCKCNSGTLEVDCSGLGLSSIPLDIPTGTRTFLFLNNQLSTLSEQAFSNLSALQRLDLSNNFLDQLPENVFRDLVNLTELQLRNNSIRSLDKDLLQNTVLLHQLDLSINGLAQIPSGIFDDLPSLRWLSLRSNRLQNLDRVTFEPLISLQQLHVGDNPWECDCNLRDFKYWMEWFSYRGGKIDQLACTLPKELRGKDMRLVPMEMFNYCSQLEDENSSTVLDNIGPPCTKGSQTAPKPKTSPETEEEPSVGCPQKQKPRPISVRRAIGTVIIAGVVCGIVCIMMVVAAAYGCIYASLMAKYHRELKKRQPLMGDTEGEHEEQKQISSVA
;
A
#
# COMPACT_ATOMS: atom_id res chain seq x y z
N MET A 1 46.36 40.26 -43.92
CA MET A 1 45.27 39.68 -44.73
C MET A 1 44.23 39.07 -43.78
N ARG A 2 42.95 39.09 -44.18
CA ARG A 2 41.74 38.87 -43.36
C ARG A 2 41.60 37.46 -42.76
N ALA A 3 40.74 37.40 -41.74
CA ALA A 3 39.95 36.27 -41.16
C ALA A 3 40.36 35.93 -39.72
N VAL A 4 39.49 35.63 -38.74
CA VAL A 4 38.03 35.65 -38.53
C VAL A 4 37.86 35.74 -36.99
N LYS A 5 36.84 36.45 -36.53
CA LYS A 5 36.47 36.55 -35.11
C LYS A 5 35.56 35.37 -34.77
N LEU A 6 36.01 34.43 -33.94
CA LEU A 6 35.11 33.51 -33.22
C LEU A 6 35.36 33.64 -31.72
N SER A 7 34.26 33.86 -30.99
CA SER A 7 34.18 34.17 -29.57
C SER A 7 34.72 33.02 -28.72
N ARG A 8 35.70 33.32 -27.87
CA ARG A 8 36.34 32.39 -26.95
C ARG A 8 35.62 32.49 -25.59
N GLY A 9 34.71 31.55 -25.34
CA GLY A 9 34.16 31.30 -24.01
C GLY A 9 35.25 30.71 -23.10
N HIS A 10 35.38 31.27 -21.90
CA HIS A 10 36.44 31.02 -20.93
C HIS A 10 36.49 29.57 -20.41
N GLY A 11 37.72 29.07 -20.25
CA GLY A 11 38.04 27.85 -19.51
C GLY A 11 39.54 27.58 -19.60
N LYS A 12 40.32 28.18 -18.69
CA LYS A 12 41.78 28.22 -18.74
C LYS A 12 42.39 26.85 -18.44
N CYS A 13 42.96 26.16 -19.44
CA CYS A 13 44.13 25.33 -19.21
C CYS A 13 45.34 26.28 -19.13
N PHE A 14 45.94 26.43 -17.95
CA PHE A 14 47.18 27.18 -17.82
C PHE A 14 48.28 26.41 -18.56
N ASN A 15 48.91 27.06 -19.55
CA ASN A 15 50.15 26.60 -20.14
C ASN A 15 51.22 26.50 -19.03
N ILE A 16 51.79 25.31 -18.84
CA ILE A 16 53.00 25.13 -18.05
C ILE A 16 54.14 25.76 -18.86
N LEU A 17 54.62 26.90 -18.38
CA LEU A 17 55.83 27.53 -18.87
C LEU A 17 57.02 26.76 -18.26
N CYS A 18 57.61 25.82 -19.00
CA CYS A 18 58.89 25.23 -18.63
C CYS A 18 60.00 26.30 -18.79
N LEU A 19 60.32 27.00 -17.71
CA LEU A 19 61.57 27.75 -17.62
C LEU A 19 62.69 26.78 -17.24
N VAL A 20 63.54 26.46 -18.21
CA VAL A 20 64.81 25.79 -17.99
C VAL A 20 65.77 26.80 -17.36
N PHE A 21 66.14 26.59 -16.11
CA PHE A 21 67.38 27.14 -15.56
C PHE A 21 68.25 26.00 -15.00
N PRO A 22 69.58 26.04 -15.25
CA PRO A 22 70.49 25.00 -14.83
C PRO A 22 70.96 25.23 -13.39
N PHE A 23 71.51 24.17 -12.80
CA PHE A 23 72.24 24.06 -11.52
C PHE A 23 71.52 23.41 -10.34
N SER A 24 72.11 22.25 -9.99
CA SER A 24 72.28 21.69 -8.66
C SER A 24 71.08 21.05 -7.96
N CYS A 25 71.02 19.73 -8.15
CA CYS A 25 71.01 18.68 -7.13
C CYS A 25 70.28 18.92 -5.79
N ALA A 26 69.40 17.97 -5.48
CA ALA A 26 68.76 17.70 -4.19
C ALA A 26 67.60 18.62 -3.81
N VAL A 27 66.37 18.22 -4.17
CA VAL A 27 65.26 17.81 -3.27
C VAL A 27 64.10 17.40 -4.18
N PHE A 28 63.99 16.11 -4.51
CA PHE A 28 62.76 15.56 -5.11
C PHE A 28 61.78 15.23 -3.99
N ALA A 29 61.03 16.23 -3.52
CA ALA A 29 59.77 15.98 -2.86
C ALA A 29 58.72 15.76 -3.97
N CYS A 30 58.36 14.49 -4.21
CA CYS A 30 57.29 14.15 -5.13
C CYS A 30 55.96 14.47 -4.44
N TRP A 31 55.48 15.70 -4.60
CA TRP A 31 54.15 16.10 -4.14
C TRP A 31 53.10 15.43 -5.03
N LEU A 32 52.30 14.60 -4.38
CA LEU A 32 51.00 14.06 -4.78
C LEU A 32 50.41 14.70 -6.04
N SER A 33 50.49 13.99 -7.16
CA SER A 33 49.61 14.22 -8.29
C SER A 33 48.24 13.62 -7.96
N PHE A 34 47.48 14.29 -7.08
CA PHE A 34 46.05 14.06 -6.97
C PHE A 34 45.42 14.76 -8.17
N CYS A 35 45.36 14.05 -9.30
CA CYS A 35 44.47 14.42 -10.38
C CYS A 35 43.06 14.17 -9.82
N ALA A 36 42.44 15.23 -9.29
CA ALA A 36 41.00 15.20 -9.08
C ALA A 36 40.41 14.91 -10.47
N ALA A 37 39.92 13.69 -10.66
CA ALA A 37 39.07 13.35 -11.77
C ALA A 37 37.83 14.23 -11.62
N GLU A 38 37.86 15.42 -12.20
CA GLU A 38 36.62 16.10 -12.55
C GLU A 38 35.95 15.16 -13.53
N THR A 39 34.94 14.43 -13.04
CA THR A 39 34.08 13.60 -13.87
C THR A 39 33.48 14.55 -14.89
N PHE A 40 34.01 14.52 -16.12
CA PHE A 40 33.33 15.15 -17.23
C PHE A 40 31.91 14.59 -17.24
N ILE A 41 30.93 15.47 -17.05
CA ILE A 41 29.51 15.16 -17.18
C ILE A 41 29.31 14.82 -18.65
N THR A 42 29.59 13.58 -19.02
CA THR A 42 29.34 13.07 -20.36
C THR A 42 27.85 12.85 -20.47
N CYS A 43 27.18 13.80 -21.11
CA CYS A 43 25.79 13.65 -21.49
C CYS A 43 25.69 12.59 -22.61
N PRO A 44 24.69 11.68 -22.57
CA PRO A 44 24.42 10.80 -23.69
C PRO A 44 24.19 11.60 -24.97
N SER A 45 24.77 11.16 -26.10
CA SER A 45 24.72 11.91 -27.37
C SER A 45 23.31 12.16 -27.91
N SER A 46 22.36 11.30 -27.55
CA SER A 46 20.96 11.42 -27.94
C SER A 46 20.17 12.36 -27.04
N CYS A 47 20.64 12.62 -25.82
CA CYS A 47 19.89 13.32 -24.78
C CYS A 47 20.36 14.77 -24.60
N LYS A 48 19.52 15.57 -23.96
CA LYS A 48 19.81 16.94 -23.57
C LYS A 48 20.06 16.99 -22.07
N CYS A 49 21.24 17.42 -21.65
CA CYS A 49 21.56 17.57 -20.24
C CYS A 49 21.67 19.03 -19.85
N ASN A 50 21.09 19.38 -18.70
CA ASN A 50 21.20 20.71 -18.11
C ASN A 50 22.06 20.63 -16.83
N SER A 51 23.28 21.20 -16.90
CA SER A 51 24.21 21.21 -15.77
C SER A 51 23.72 22.02 -14.56
N GLY A 52 22.81 22.98 -14.75
CA GLY A 52 22.29 23.82 -13.68
C GLY A 52 21.20 23.14 -12.85
N THR A 53 20.29 22.41 -13.49
CA THR A 53 19.20 21.68 -12.82
C THR A 53 19.54 20.21 -12.56
N LEU A 54 20.65 19.71 -13.10
CA LEU A 54 21.06 18.30 -13.06
C LEU A 54 19.97 17.40 -13.67
N GLU A 55 19.40 17.87 -14.76
CA GLU A 55 18.31 17.22 -15.50
C GLU A 55 18.85 16.63 -16.80
N VAL A 56 18.40 15.42 -17.11
CA VAL A 56 18.72 14.70 -18.35
C VAL A 56 17.40 14.36 -19.05
N ASP A 57 17.18 14.98 -20.20
CA ASP A 57 15.99 14.82 -21.03
C ASP A 57 16.30 14.01 -22.29
N CYS A 58 15.72 12.82 -22.37
CA CYS A 58 15.81 11.88 -23.49
C CYS A 58 14.42 11.64 -24.12
N SER A 59 13.47 12.56 -23.96
CA SER A 59 12.08 12.35 -24.32
C SER A 59 11.81 12.44 -25.82
N GLY A 60 10.91 11.59 -26.35
CA GLY A 60 10.42 11.72 -27.73
C GLY A 60 11.44 11.37 -28.82
N LEU A 61 12.46 10.59 -28.48
CA LEU A 61 13.58 10.25 -29.38
C LEU A 61 13.41 8.89 -30.06
N GLY A 62 12.34 8.17 -29.75
CA GLY A 62 12.09 6.83 -30.29
C GLY A 62 13.11 5.78 -29.79
N LEU A 63 13.69 6.00 -28.61
CA LEU A 63 14.71 5.11 -28.06
C LEU A 63 14.09 3.79 -27.58
N SER A 64 14.73 2.68 -27.90
CA SER A 64 14.32 1.34 -27.44
C SER A 64 15.05 0.88 -26.18
N SER A 65 16.07 1.61 -25.73
CA SER A 65 16.89 1.29 -24.56
C SER A 65 17.35 2.56 -23.87
N ILE A 66 17.54 2.48 -22.56
CA ILE A 66 18.12 3.56 -21.75
C ILE A 66 19.63 3.66 -22.05
N PRO A 67 20.19 4.86 -22.28
CA PRO A 67 21.63 5.03 -22.48
C PRO A 67 22.42 4.69 -21.21
N LEU A 68 23.58 4.05 -21.39
CA LEU A 68 24.44 3.62 -20.26
C LEU A 68 25.20 4.77 -19.59
N ASP A 69 25.46 5.85 -20.33
CA ASP A 69 26.33 6.95 -19.89
C ASP A 69 25.53 8.08 -19.21
N ILE A 70 24.65 7.75 -18.28
CA ILE A 70 23.90 8.76 -17.52
C ILE A 70 24.79 9.31 -16.38
N PRO A 71 24.96 10.63 -16.25
CA PRO A 71 25.73 11.21 -15.15
C PRO A 71 25.17 10.80 -13.78
N THR A 72 26.02 10.33 -12.87
CA THR A 72 25.62 9.86 -11.53
C THR A 72 25.02 10.94 -10.63
N GLY A 73 25.35 12.22 -10.90
CA GLY A 73 24.79 13.38 -10.21
C GLY A 73 23.41 13.83 -10.70
N THR A 74 22.78 13.10 -11.63
CA THR A 74 21.47 13.46 -12.20
C THR A 74 20.38 13.40 -11.13
N ARG A 75 19.57 14.46 -11.03
CA ARG A 75 18.42 14.54 -10.12
C ARG A 75 17.10 14.27 -10.82
N THR A 76 16.99 14.59 -12.10
CA THR A 76 15.77 14.40 -12.88
C THR A 76 16.11 13.71 -14.19
N PHE A 77 15.51 12.55 -14.40
CA PHE A 77 15.66 11.80 -15.64
C PHE A 77 14.30 11.69 -16.33
N LEU A 78 14.20 12.28 -17.52
CA LEU A 78 13.00 12.28 -18.35
C LEU A 78 13.23 11.38 -19.56
N PHE A 79 12.46 10.30 -19.64
CA PHE A 79 12.55 9.30 -20.70
C PHE A 79 11.15 8.99 -21.28
N LEU A 80 10.26 9.97 -21.30
CA LEU A 80 8.90 9.80 -21.76
C LEU A 80 8.78 9.76 -23.29
N ASN A 81 7.71 9.14 -23.79
CA ASN A 81 7.40 9.04 -25.22
C ASN A 81 8.50 8.36 -26.05
N ASN A 82 8.97 7.21 -25.58
CA ASN A 82 9.97 6.39 -26.27
C ASN A 82 9.38 5.02 -26.62
N GLN A 83 10.23 4.10 -27.12
CA GLN A 83 9.83 2.76 -27.54
C GLN A 83 10.41 1.69 -26.61
N LEU A 84 10.53 2.01 -25.32
CA LEU A 84 11.14 1.11 -24.33
C LEU A 84 10.18 -0.03 -23.98
N SER A 85 10.55 -1.26 -24.34
CA SER A 85 9.78 -2.46 -24.04
C SER A 85 10.30 -3.24 -22.83
N THR A 86 11.59 -3.12 -22.54
CA THR A 86 12.28 -3.89 -21.49
C THR A 86 13.28 -2.99 -20.76
N LEU A 87 13.41 -3.22 -19.45
CA LEU A 87 14.44 -2.60 -18.61
C LEU A 87 15.46 -3.64 -18.19
N SER A 88 16.73 -3.26 -18.18
CA SER A 88 17.77 -4.06 -17.52
C SER A 88 17.74 -3.80 -16.01
N GLU A 89 18.11 -4.79 -15.20
CA GLU A 89 18.22 -4.64 -13.74
C GLU A 89 19.20 -3.53 -13.33
N GLN A 90 20.19 -3.24 -14.17
CA GLN A 90 21.24 -2.25 -13.91
C GLN A 90 20.95 -0.90 -14.59
N ALA A 91 19.78 -0.70 -15.19
CA ALA A 91 19.45 0.49 -15.97
C ALA A 91 19.59 1.80 -15.18
N PHE A 92 19.35 1.75 -13.88
CA PHE A 92 19.48 2.90 -12.97
C PHE A 92 20.52 2.69 -11.86
N SER A 93 21.43 1.73 -12.06
CA SER A 93 22.50 1.47 -11.10
C SER A 93 23.35 2.72 -10.86
N ASN A 94 23.73 2.96 -9.61
CA ASN A 94 24.52 4.12 -9.18
C ASN A 94 23.87 5.51 -9.39
N LEU A 95 22.58 5.61 -9.72
CA LEU A 95 21.85 6.88 -9.81
C LEU A 95 21.19 7.28 -8.47
N SER A 96 21.95 7.19 -7.38
CA SER A 96 21.43 7.44 -6.02
C SER A 96 21.01 8.89 -5.75
N ALA A 97 21.44 9.84 -6.58
CA ALA A 97 21.03 11.24 -6.51
C ALA A 97 19.68 11.53 -7.19
N LEU A 98 19.11 10.54 -7.90
CA LEU A 98 17.88 10.72 -8.67
C LEU A 98 16.69 10.95 -7.74
N GLN A 99 15.94 12.01 -8.03
CA GLN A 99 14.74 12.43 -7.29
C GLN A 99 13.48 12.23 -8.12
N ARG A 100 13.54 12.51 -9.43
CA ARG A 100 12.42 12.34 -10.35
C ARG A 100 12.81 11.42 -11.50
N LEU A 101 12.01 10.37 -11.69
CA LEU A 101 12.12 9.44 -12.80
C LEU A 101 10.80 9.39 -13.57
N ASP A 102 10.85 9.75 -14.86
CA ASP A 102 9.69 9.66 -15.74
C ASP A 102 9.93 8.70 -16.91
N LEU A 103 9.22 7.58 -16.90
CA LEU A 103 9.22 6.53 -17.92
C LEU A 103 7.85 6.42 -18.62
N SER A 104 7.04 7.47 -18.56
CA SER A 104 5.67 7.45 -19.07
C SER A 104 5.60 7.32 -20.60
N ASN A 105 4.49 6.78 -21.11
CA ASN A 105 4.26 6.58 -22.54
C ASN A 105 5.38 5.75 -23.20
N ASN A 106 5.66 4.58 -22.62
CA ASN A 106 6.53 3.56 -23.18
C ASN A 106 5.74 2.25 -23.31
N PHE A 107 6.42 1.13 -23.60
CA PHE A 107 5.79 -0.18 -23.82
C PHE A 107 6.26 -1.22 -22.78
N LEU A 108 6.55 -0.78 -21.55
CA LEU A 108 7.01 -1.67 -20.49
C LEU A 108 5.90 -2.65 -20.10
N ASP A 109 6.14 -3.96 -20.24
CA ASP A 109 5.21 -5.02 -19.79
C ASP A 109 5.59 -5.54 -18.38
N GLN A 110 6.90 -5.61 -18.10
CA GLN A 110 7.45 -6.09 -16.83
C GLN A 110 8.55 -5.16 -16.32
N LEU A 111 8.66 -5.07 -15.01
CA LEU A 111 9.72 -4.36 -14.30
C LEU A 111 10.58 -5.37 -13.56
N PRO A 112 11.92 -5.35 -13.72
CA PRO A 112 12.80 -6.22 -12.95
C PRO A 112 12.71 -5.89 -11.45
N GLU A 113 12.77 -6.92 -10.59
CA GLU A 113 12.53 -6.82 -9.13
C GLU A 113 13.39 -5.76 -8.45
N ASN A 114 14.64 -5.57 -8.89
CA ASN A 114 15.60 -4.69 -8.23
C ASN A 114 15.92 -3.40 -9.00
N VAL A 115 15.14 -3.06 -10.03
CA VAL A 115 15.47 -1.97 -10.96
C VAL A 115 15.54 -0.58 -10.29
N PHE A 116 14.82 -0.38 -9.17
CA PHE A 116 14.79 0.89 -8.43
C PHE A 116 15.56 0.86 -7.10
N ARG A 117 16.26 -0.24 -6.80
CA ARG A 117 16.87 -0.48 -5.48
C ARG A 117 17.87 0.59 -5.04
N ASP A 118 18.64 1.14 -5.99
CA ASP A 118 19.67 2.14 -5.72
C ASP A 118 19.12 3.58 -5.65
N LEU A 119 17.84 3.79 -5.96
CA LEU A 119 17.19 5.09 -6.05
C LEU A 119 16.69 5.59 -4.69
N VAL A 120 17.59 5.65 -3.72
CA VAL A 120 17.28 5.96 -2.30
C VAL A 120 16.67 7.36 -2.12
N ASN A 121 17.00 8.30 -3.01
CA ASN A 121 16.50 9.68 -2.97
C ASN A 121 15.29 9.94 -3.88
N LEU A 122 14.68 8.89 -4.44
CA LEU A 122 13.56 9.04 -5.37
C LEU A 122 12.34 9.59 -4.63
N THR A 123 11.81 10.70 -5.13
CA THR A 123 10.62 11.37 -4.62
C THR A 123 9.43 11.24 -5.56
N GLU A 124 9.66 11.08 -6.86
CA GLU A 124 8.61 10.99 -7.86
C GLU A 124 8.95 9.92 -8.91
N LEU A 125 8.05 8.95 -9.06
CA LEU A 125 8.14 7.88 -10.05
C LEU A 125 6.89 7.89 -10.94
N GLN A 126 7.10 8.12 -12.24
CA GLN A 126 6.04 8.17 -13.24
C GLN A 126 6.20 6.99 -14.21
N LEU A 127 5.24 6.06 -14.18
CA LEU A 127 5.16 4.87 -15.03
C LEU A 127 3.85 4.86 -15.83
N ARG A 128 3.23 6.03 -16.01
CA ARG A 128 1.93 6.19 -16.65
C ARG A 128 1.95 5.72 -18.09
N ASN A 129 0.85 5.12 -18.55
CA ASN A 129 0.66 4.72 -19.95
C ASN A 129 1.78 3.79 -20.43
N ASN A 130 1.92 2.68 -19.72
CA ASN A 130 2.76 1.54 -20.10
C ASN A 130 1.85 0.29 -20.24
N SER A 131 2.44 -0.90 -20.36
CA SER A 131 1.71 -2.17 -20.47
C SER A 131 1.92 -3.06 -19.24
N ILE A 132 2.20 -2.49 -18.07
CA ILE A 132 2.62 -3.24 -16.89
C ILE A 132 1.45 -4.08 -16.35
N ARG A 133 1.62 -5.40 -16.25
CA ARG A 133 0.55 -6.33 -15.82
C ARG A 133 0.65 -6.76 -14.37
N SER A 134 1.87 -6.82 -13.85
CA SER A 134 2.18 -7.26 -12.49
C SER A 134 3.36 -6.47 -11.95
N LEU A 135 3.36 -6.28 -10.63
CA LEU A 135 4.47 -5.70 -9.90
C LEU A 135 5.06 -6.79 -9.01
N ASP A 136 6.36 -6.74 -8.77
CA ASP A 136 6.96 -7.52 -7.70
C ASP A 136 6.74 -6.80 -6.36
N LYS A 137 6.62 -7.55 -5.25
CA LYS A 137 6.40 -6.98 -3.91
C LYS A 137 7.62 -6.16 -3.42
N ASP A 138 8.83 -6.51 -3.85
CA ASP A 138 10.07 -5.91 -3.38
C ASP A 138 10.54 -4.78 -4.34
N LEU A 139 9.79 -4.51 -5.41
CA LEU A 139 10.15 -3.54 -6.47
C LEU A 139 10.43 -2.12 -5.95
N LEU A 140 9.67 -1.67 -4.94
CA LEU A 140 9.78 -0.33 -4.36
C LEU A 140 10.52 -0.33 -3.02
N GLN A 141 11.16 -1.43 -2.65
CA GLN A 141 11.96 -1.52 -1.45
C GLN A 141 13.06 -0.44 -1.46
N ASN A 142 13.30 0.18 -0.30
CA ASN A 142 14.25 1.29 -0.09
C ASN A 142 13.87 2.64 -0.73
N THR A 143 12.72 2.80 -1.37
CA THR A 143 12.25 4.11 -1.88
C THR A 143 11.47 4.92 -0.83
N VAL A 144 12.05 5.05 0.37
CA VAL A 144 11.39 5.60 1.57
C VAL A 144 10.98 7.08 1.42
N LEU A 145 11.64 7.81 0.52
CA LEU A 145 11.38 9.22 0.22
C LEU A 145 10.34 9.44 -0.87
N LEU A 146 9.77 8.37 -1.44
CA LEU A 146 8.82 8.47 -2.53
C LEU A 146 7.55 9.21 -2.05
N HIS A 147 7.21 10.30 -2.74
CA HIS A 147 6.05 11.13 -2.46
C HIS A 147 4.94 10.95 -3.50
N GLN A 148 5.30 10.66 -4.75
CA GLN A 148 4.36 10.49 -5.85
C GLN A 148 4.68 9.24 -6.65
N LEU A 149 3.66 8.41 -6.88
CA LEU A 149 3.74 7.22 -7.70
C LEU A 149 2.57 7.19 -8.69
N ASP A 150 2.88 7.27 -9.98
CA ASP A 150 1.90 7.12 -11.06
C ASP A 150 2.06 5.77 -11.76
N LEU A 151 1.08 4.90 -11.58
CA LEU A 151 0.92 3.62 -12.27
C LEU A 151 -0.36 3.61 -13.14
N SER A 152 -0.92 4.78 -13.45
CA SER A 152 -2.15 4.88 -14.22
C SER A 152 -1.98 4.45 -15.67
N ILE A 153 -3.08 4.02 -16.29
CA ILE A 153 -3.12 3.59 -17.69
C ILE A 153 -2.10 2.45 -17.89
N ASN A 154 -2.26 1.38 -17.14
CA ASN A 154 -1.46 0.16 -17.26
C ASN A 154 -2.40 -1.05 -17.35
N GLY A 155 -1.85 -2.26 -17.28
CA GLY A 155 -2.59 -3.51 -17.34
C GLY A 155 -2.74 -4.22 -16.00
N LEU A 156 -2.56 -3.52 -14.86
CA LEU A 156 -2.48 -4.16 -13.55
C LEU A 156 -3.80 -4.85 -13.19
N ALA A 157 -3.75 -6.16 -12.99
CA ALA A 157 -4.92 -6.94 -12.56
C ALA A 157 -5.04 -7.04 -11.03
N GLN A 158 -3.91 -7.02 -10.32
CA GLN A 158 -3.83 -7.08 -8.87
C GLN A 158 -2.66 -6.23 -8.37
N ILE A 159 -2.73 -5.80 -7.11
CA ILE A 159 -1.64 -5.15 -6.41
C ILE A 159 -1.09 -6.15 -5.37
N PRO A 160 0.20 -6.53 -5.44
CA PRO A 160 0.79 -7.44 -4.45
C PRO A 160 0.69 -6.86 -3.04
N SER A 161 0.34 -7.70 -2.07
CA SER A 161 0.43 -7.30 -0.66
C SER A 161 1.90 -7.04 -0.29
N GLY A 162 2.16 -5.91 0.35
CA GLY A 162 3.50 -5.54 0.81
C GLY A 162 4.26 -4.54 -0.07
N ILE A 163 3.81 -4.29 -1.31
CA ILE A 163 4.49 -3.37 -2.25
C ILE A 163 4.61 -1.92 -1.74
N PHE A 164 3.76 -1.55 -0.78
CA PHE A 164 3.72 -0.19 -0.22
C PHE A 164 4.24 -0.12 1.23
N ASP A 165 4.75 -1.21 1.79
CA ASP A 165 5.15 -1.29 3.20
C ASP A 165 6.26 -0.30 3.56
N ASP A 166 7.21 -0.09 2.63
CA ASP A 166 8.36 0.79 2.81
C ASP A 166 8.14 2.23 2.29
N LEU A 167 6.88 2.66 2.11
CA LEU A 167 6.52 3.97 1.52
C LEU A 167 5.80 4.92 2.51
N PRO A 168 6.37 5.23 3.69
CA PRO A 168 5.70 6.05 4.69
C PRO A 168 5.50 7.51 4.24
N SER A 169 6.28 7.97 3.26
CA SER A 169 6.29 9.34 2.75
C SER A 169 5.34 9.57 1.57
N LEU A 170 4.68 8.52 1.05
CA LEU A 170 3.86 8.61 -0.14
C LEU A 170 2.62 9.47 0.12
N ARG A 171 2.40 10.48 -0.73
CA ARG A 171 1.28 11.44 -0.61
C ARG A 171 0.28 11.30 -1.74
N TRP A 172 0.74 10.90 -2.91
CA TRP A 172 -0.07 10.79 -4.11
C TRP A 172 0.18 9.43 -4.78
N LEU A 173 -0.89 8.67 -4.97
CA LEU A 173 -0.87 7.37 -5.64
C LEU A 173 -1.94 7.33 -6.71
N SER A 174 -1.56 6.91 -7.91
CA SER A 174 -2.49 6.72 -9.01
C SER A 174 -2.41 5.31 -9.59
N LEU A 175 -3.52 4.60 -9.49
CA LEU A 175 -3.83 3.28 -10.05
C LEU A 175 -4.97 3.37 -11.08
N ARG A 176 -5.32 4.58 -11.51
CA ARG A 176 -6.43 4.85 -12.42
C ARG A 176 -6.28 4.12 -13.76
N SER A 177 -7.38 3.69 -14.37
CA SER A 177 -7.38 3.06 -15.70
C SER A 177 -6.48 1.82 -15.78
N ASN A 178 -6.59 0.93 -14.79
CA ASN A 178 -5.99 -0.40 -14.79
C ASN A 178 -7.08 -1.47 -14.96
N ARG A 179 -6.78 -2.72 -14.61
CA ARG A 179 -7.72 -3.85 -14.66
C ARG A 179 -8.02 -4.41 -13.27
N LEU A 180 -7.97 -3.55 -12.24
CA LEU A 180 -8.20 -3.94 -10.86
C LEU A 180 -9.68 -4.25 -10.64
N GLN A 181 -9.95 -5.45 -10.14
CA GLN A 181 -11.30 -5.88 -9.75
C GLN A 181 -11.54 -5.67 -8.26
N ASN A 182 -10.49 -5.92 -7.47
CA ASN A 182 -10.54 -5.74 -6.03
C ASN A 182 -9.22 -5.18 -5.46
N LEU A 183 -9.32 -4.72 -4.21
CA LEU A 183 -8.23 -4.20 -3.40
C LEU A 183 -8.47 -4.64 -1.95
N ASP A 184 -7.38 -4.89 -1.24
CA ASP A 184 -7.41 -5.21 0.19
C ASP A 184 -7.00 -3.97 1.00
N ARG A 185 -7.62 -3.81 2.18
CA ARG A 185 -7.23 -2.80 3.17
C ARG A 185 -5.76 -2.91 3.55
N VAL A 186 -5.26 -4.13 3.74
CA VAL A 186 -3.90 -4.39 4.26
C VAL A 186 -2.84 -3.72 3.38
N THR A 187 -3.08 -3.69 2.07
CA THR A 187 -2.17 -3.06 1.09
C THR A 187 -1.99 -1.56 1.30
N PHE A 188 -2.97 -0.84 1.85
CA PHE A 188 -2.92 0.63 2.00
C PHE A 188 -2.72 1.11 3.44
N GLU A 189 -2.79 0.21 4.42
CA GLU A 189 -2.57 0.56 5.83
C GLU A 189 -1.18 1.18 6.13
N PRO A 190 -0.07 0.77 5.48
CA PRO A 190 1.23 1.40 5.67
C PRO A 190 1.33 2.86 5.19
N LEU A 191 0.43 3.29 4.30
CA LEU A 191 0.48 4.59 3.63
C LEU A 191 -0.05 5.74 4.52
N ILE A 192 0.64 5.98 5.64
CA ILE A 192 0.23 6.93 6.68
C ILE A 192 0.14 8.40 6.22
N SER A 193 0.92 8.77 5.22
CA SER A 193 1.03 10.14 4.68
C SER A 193 0.18 10.36 3.43
N LEU A 194 -0.58 9.36 2.98
CA LEU A 194 -1.33 9.45 1.74
C LEU A 194 -2.40 10.54 1.84
N GLN A 195 -2.48 11.36 0.80
CA GLN A 195 -3.42 12.49 0.71
C GLN A 195 -4.36 12.32 -0.48
N GLN A 196 -3.88 11.72 -1.57
CA GLN A 196 -4.64 11.55 -2.80
C GLN A 196 -4.46 10.13 -3.34
N LEU A 197 -5.57 9.48 -3.62
CA LEU A 197 -5.63 8.16 -4.22
C LEU A 197 -6.51 8.21 -5.47
N HIS A 198 -5.94 7.84 -6.62
CA HIS A 198 -6.68 7.74 -7.86
C HIS A 198 -6.86 6.26 -8.22
N VAL A 199 -8.10 5.77 -8.18
CA VAL A 199 -8.49 4.37 -8.43
C VAL A 199 -9.65 4.29 -9.43
N GLY A 200 -10.05 5.41 -10.04
CA GLY A 200 -11.09 5.45 -11.05
C GLY A 200 -10.79 4.60 -12.29
N ASP A 201 -11.81 4.41 -13.12
CA ASP A 201 -11.72 3.71 -14.41
C ASP A 201 -11.13 2.29 -14.32
N ASN A 202 -11.41 1.59 -13.22
CA ASN A 202 -11.09 0.17 -13.04
C ASN A 202 -12.38 -0.66 -13.00
N PRO A 203 -12.34 -1.95 -13.42
CA PRO A 203 -13.51 -2.83 -13.44
C PRO A 203 -13.88 -3.35 -12.03
N TRP A 204 -14.22 -2.44 -11.11
CA TRP A 204 -14.49 -2.79 -9.71
C TRP A 204 -15.62 -3.80 -9.53
N GLU A 205 -15.33 -4.88 -8.82
CA GLU A 205 -16.30 -5.89 -8.38
C GLU A 205 -16.72 -5.56 -6.94
N CYS A 206 -17.86 -4.89 -6.80
CA CYS A 206 -18.38 -4.42 -5.52
C CYS A 206 -19.13 -5.53 -4.78
N ASP A 207 -18.38 -6.55 -4.38
CA ASP A 207 -18.85 -7.73 -3.64
C ASP A 207 -18.20 -7.79 -2.24
N CYS A 208 -18.21 -8.96 -1.61
CA CYS A 208 -17.62 -9.12 -0.28
C CYS A 208 -16.09 -9.01 -0.21
N ASN A 209 -15.37 -9.21 -1.32
CA ASN A 209 -13.92 -9.08 -1.35
C ASN A 209 -13.49 -7.60 -1.28
N LEU A 210 -14.36 -6.69 -1.74
CA LEU A 210 -14.09 -5.25 -1.71
C LEU A 210 -14.51 -4.57 -0.40
N ARG A 211 -15.11 -5.32 0.52
CA ARG A 211 -15.70 -4.79 1.76
C ARG A 211 -14.67 -4.10 2.65
N ASP A 212 -13.52 -4.72 2.86
CA ASP A 212 -12.49 -4.16 3.76
C ASP A 212 -11.86 -2.90 3.17
N PHE A 213 -11.64 -2.89 1.86
CA PHE A 213 -11.21 -1.69 1.15
C PHE A 213 -12.27 -0.58 1.21
N LYS A 214 -13.55 -0.91 1.11
CA LYS A 214 -14.65 0.06 1.29
C LYS A 214 -14.61 0.72 2.67
N TYR A 215 -14.40 -0.05 3.74
CA TYR A 215 -14.21 0.52 5.09
C TYR A 215 -12.98 1.43 5.16
N TRP A 216 -11.85 0.97 4.64
CA TRP A 216 -10.62 1.75 4.63
C TRP A 216 -10.77 3.07 3.87
N MET A 217 -11.46 3.03 2.72
CA MET A 217 -11.74 4.19 1.88
C MET A 217 -12.61 5.23 2.58
N GLU A 218 -13.65 4.80 3.31
CA GLU A 218 -14.48 5.69 4.12
C GLU A 218 -13.66 6.36 5.22
N TRP A 219 -12.83 5.60 5.93
CA TRP A 219 -11.90 6.14 6.92
C TRP A 219 -10.90 7.12 6.29
N PHE A 220 -10.33 6.78 5.14
CA PHE A 220 -9.38 7.63 4.42
C PHE A 220 -10.02 8.96 4.01
N SER A 221 -11.27 8.92 3.55
CA SER A 221 -12.04 10.12 3.22
C SER A 221 -12.36 10.95 4.48
N TYR A 222 -12.70 10.31 5.60
CA TYR A 222 -12.99 10.98 6.87
C TYR A 222 -11.79 11.78 7.41
N ARG A 223 -10.56 11.27 7.28
CA ARG A 223 -9.33 11.99 7.67
C ARG A 223 -8.88 13.08 6.68
N GLY A 224 -9.68 13.37 5.64
CA GLY A 224 -9.39 14.39 4.64
C GLY A 224 -8.62 13.90 3.40
N GLY A 225 -8.47 12.58 3.23
CA GLY A 225 -7.94 12.00 2.01
C GLY A 225 -8.89 12.21 0.83
N LYS A 226 -8.34 12.42 -0.36
CA LYS A 226 -9.11 12.62 -1.59
C LYS A 226 -9.03 11.38 -2.46
N ILE A 227 -10.20 10.88 -2.85
CA ILE A 227 -10.34 9.75 -3.78
C ILE A 227 -11.13 10.24 -4.98
N ASP A 228 -10.69 9.85 -6.18
CA ASP A 228 -11.40 10.14 -7.42
C ASP A 228 -12.69 9.32 -7.58
N GLN A 229 -13.35 9.45 -8.72
CA GLN A 229 -14.61 8.74 -8.98
C GLN A 229 -14.35 7.25 -9.20
N LEU A 230 -14.99 6.41 -8.40
CA LEU A 230 -14.91 4.96 -8.50
C LEU A 230 -16.31 4.37 -8.71
N ALA A 231 -16.52 3.76 -9.86
CA ALA A 231 -17.81 3.18 -10.23
C ALA A 231 -17.74 1.65 -10.19
N CYS A 232 -18.74 1.02 -9.58
CA CYS A 232 -18.88 -0.43 -9.59
C CYS A 232 -19.17 -0.90 -11.03
N THR A 233 -18.49 -1.96 -11.47
CA THR A 233 -18.77 -2.63 -12.75
C THR A 233 -19.65 -3.86 -12.52
N LEU A 234 -19.34 -4.60 -11.46
CA LEU A 234 -20.12 -5.73 -10.97
C LEU A 234 -20.48 -5.51 -9.49
N PRO A 235 -21.53 -6.16 -8.97
CA PRO A 235 -22.55 -6.93 -9.71
C PRO A 235 -23.46 -6.02 -10.56
N LYS A 236 -24.31 -6.61 -11.42
CA LYS A 236 -25.11 -5.87 -12.43
C LYS A 236 -26.00 -4.79 -11.80
N GLU A 237 -26.48 -5.00 -10.59
CA GLU A 237 -27.38 -4.13 -9.83
C GLU A 237 -26.68 -2.84 -9.35
N LEU A 238 -25.36 -2.89 -9.21
CA LEU A 238 -24.52 -1.76 -8.78
C LEU A 238 -23.77 -1.13 -9.93
N ARG A 239 -23.90 -1.65 -11.15
CA ARG A 239 -23.16 -1.17 -12.32
C ARG A 239 -23.35 0.34 -12.54
N GLY A 240 -22.24 1.05 -12.65
CA GLY A 240 -22.19 2.50 -12.86
C GLY A 240 -22.47 3.34 -11.60
N LYS A 241 -22.82 2.73 -10.47
CA LYS A 241 -22.99 3.47 -9.21
C LYS A 241 -21.63 3.81 -8.62
N ASP A 242 -21.52 5.02 -8.07
CA ASP A 242 -20.35 5.42 -7.30
C ASP A 242 -20.29 4.60 -6.01
N MET A 243 -19.19 3.86 -5.84
CA MET A 243 -18.98 2.96 -4.72
C MET A 243 -19.08 3.68 -3.37
N ARG A 244 -18.77 4.97 -3.30
CA ARG A 244 -18.86 5.76 -2.07
C ARG A 244 -20.30 5.89 -1.58
N LEU A 245 -21.26 5.90 -2.50
CA LEU A 245 -22.70 6.04 -2.23
C LEU A 245 -23.40 4.69 -2.02
N VAL A 246 -22.72 3.57 -2.30
CA VAL A 246 -23.27 2.23 -2.09
C VAL A 246 -23.21 1.88 -0.59
N PRO A 247 -24.34 1.49 0.03
CA PRO A 247 -24.36 1.05 1.43
C PRO A 247 -23.49 -0.18 1.67
N MET A 248 -22.91 -0.29 2.85
CA MET A 248 -21.98 -1.36 3.22
C MET A 248 -22.63 -2.76 3.17
N GLU A 249 -23.95 -2.85 3.39
CA GLU A 249 -24.68 -4.11 3.40
C GLU A 249 -24.64 -4.84 2.06
N MET A 250 -24.49 -4.09 0.96
CA MET A 250 -24.37 -4.64 -0.38
C MET A 250 -23.03 -5.36 -0.61
N PHE A 251 -22.03 -5.13 0.24
CA PHE A 251 -20.72 -5.79 0.21
C PHE A 251 -20.67 -6.99 1.17
N ASN A 252 -21.79 -7.50 1.69
CA ASN A 252 -21.78 -8.66 2.60
C ASN A 252 -21.77 -10.01 1.86
N TYR A 253 -22.12 -10.02 0.58
CA TYR A 253 -22.34 -11.23 -0.18
C TYR A 253 -21.33 -11.32 -1.32
N CYS A 254 -20.52 -12.37 -1.33
CA CYS A 254 -19.85 -12.80 -2.55
C CYS A 254 -20.79 -13.77 -3.24
N SER A 255 -21.21 -13.44 -4.46
CA SER A 255 -21.89 -14.40 -5.31
C SER A 255 -20.87 -15.50 -5.63
N GLN A 256 -20.98 -16.64 -4.95
CA GLN A 256 -20.46 -17.87 -5.53
C GLN A 256 -21.30 -18.10 -6.78
N LEU A 257 -20.78 -17.66 -7.92
CA LEU A 257 -21.21 -18.21 -9.20
C LEU A 257 -20.67 -19.65 -9.20
N GLU A 258 -21.35 -20.55 -8.49
CA GLU A 258 -21.28 -21.96 -8.82
C GLU A 258 -21.70 -22.06 -10.28
N ASP A 259 -20.82 -22.62 -11.11
CA ASP A 259 -21.08 -22.90 -12.50
C ASP A 259 -22.37 -23.75 -12.62
N GLU A 260 -23.51 -23.13 -12.88
CA GLU A 260 -24.67 -23.80 -13.47
C GLU A 260 -24.34 -24.15 -14.93
N ASN A 261 -23.42 -25.10 -15.10
CA ASN A 261 -23.31 -25.86 -16.33
C ASN A 261 -22.77 -27.27 -16.06
N SER A 262 -23.55 -28.04 -15.31
CA SER A 262 -23.58 -29.49 -15.48
C SER A 262 -25.01 -29.96 -15.29
N SER A 263 -25.75 -29.97 -16.39
CA SER A 263 -27.09 -30.52 -16.51
C SER A 263 -27.12 -32.03 -16.19
N THR A 264 -28.25 -32.47 -15.64
CA THR A 264 -28.68 -33.86 -15.32
C THR A 264 -28.16 -34.33 -13.95
N VAL A 265 -29.00 -34.54 -12.93
CA VAL A 265 -30.08 -35.52 -12.87
C VAL A 265 -31.20 -35.01 -11.92
N LEU A 266 -32.43 -35.22 -12.40
CA LEU A 266 -33.68 -35.13 -11.66
C LEU A 266 -33.70 -36.21 -10.58
N ASP A 267 -33.88 -35.88 -9.30
CA ASP A 267 -34.82 -36.60 -8.43
C ASP A 267 -35.10 -35.86 -7.12
N ASN A 268 -36.40 -35.79 -6.82
CA ASN A 268 -37.03 -35.11 -5.69
C ASN A 268 -36.91 -35.90 -4.37
N ILE A 269 -37.28 -35.19 -3.29
CA ILE A 269 -37.88 -35.66 -2.02
C ILE A 269 -36.93 -35.62 -0.79
N GLY A 270 -37.02 -34.50 -0.04
CA GLY A 270 -37.33 -34.43 1.41
C GLY A 270 -36.37 -35.02 2.47
N PRO A 271 -36.07 -34.31 3.59
CA PRO A 271 -35.38 -34.83 4.79
C PRO A 271 -36.39 -35.52 5.75
N PRO A 272 -36.07 -36.08 6.96
CA PRO A 272 -34.89 -35.86 7.82
C PRO A 272 -34.35 -37.05 8.68
N CYS A 273 -33.21 -36.80 9.34
CA CYS A 273 -32.70 -37.27 10.66
C CYS A 273 -33.05 -38.67 11.24
N THR A 274 -32.04 -39.42 11.73
CA THR A 274 -31.73 -39.71 13.17
C THR A 274 -31.06 -41.09 13.46
N LYS A 275 -30.05 -41.03 14.36
CA LYS A 275 -29.69 -41.94 15.48
C LYS A 275 -29.29 -43.41 15.26
N GLY A 276 -28.26 -43.80 16.05
CA GLY A 276 -28.15 -45.11 16.72
C GLY A 276 -26.92 -45.92 16.27
N SER A 277 -25.77 -45.82 16.93
CA SER A 277 -25.38 -46.49 18.20
C SER A 277 -24.89 -47.93 18.03
N GLN A 278 -23.56 -48.07 18.20
CA GLN A 278 -22.83 -49.11 18.95
C GLN A 278 -23.00 -50.59 18.55
N THR A 279 -21.87 -51.28 18.32
CA THR A 279 -21.30 -52.25 19.27
C THR A 279 -20.02 -52.91 18.73
N ALA A 280 -18.99 -52.99 19.58
CA ALA A 280 -17.90 -53.96 19.49
C ALA A 280 -18.26 -55.17 20.39
N PRO A 281 -17.63 -56.36 20.23
CA PRO A 281 -16.39 -56.61 20.97
C PRO A 281 -15.34 -57.53 20.29
N LYS A 282 -14.10 -57.35 20.76
CA LYS A 282 -12.84 -58.14 20.63
C LYS A 282 -12.92 -59.53 21.34
N PRO A 283 -11.89 -60.43 21.43
CA PRO A 283 -10.47 -60.35 21.00
C PRO A 283 -9.78 -61.65 20.45
N LYS A 284 -8.48 -61.53 20.11
CA LYS A 284 -7.30 -62.37 20.50
C LYS A 284 -6.51 -63.17 19.41
N THR A 285 -5.23 -62.79 19.30
CA THR A 285 -3.97 -63.60 19.14
C THR A 285 -3.40 -63.86 17.73
N SER A 286 -2.13 -63.46 17.56
CA SER A 286 -1.14 -63.63 16.45
C SER A 286 -0.36 -64.97 16.60
N PRO A 287 0.68 -65.37 15.79
CA PRO A 287 1.48 -64.61 14.78
C PRO A 287 1.92 -65.35 13.47
N GLU A 288 2.63 -64.60 12.58
CA GLU A 288 3.72 -65.00 11.62
C GLU A 288 3.35 -65.87 10.37
N THR A 289 3.80 -65.70 9.10
CA THR A 289 4.77 -64.84 8.34
C THR A 289 4.51 -64.98 6.80
N GLU A 290 5.06 -64.04 5.99
CA GLU A 290 5.53 -64.13 4.57
C GLU A 290 4.61 -63.89 3.32
N GLU A 291 4.96 -62.79 2.62
CA GLU A 291 5.15 -62.49 1.17
C GLU A 291 3.99 -62.24 0.13
N GLU A 292 4.17 -61.07 -0.54
CA GLU A 292 3.56 -60.30 -1.68
C GLU A 292 3.01 -61.02 -2.96
N PRO A 293 2.51 -60.35 -4.04
CA PRO A 293 2.10 -58.93 -4.27
C PRO A 293 0.72 -58.76 -4.99
N SER A 294 0.11 -57.55 -4.99
CA SER A 294 -0.40 -56.87 -6.22
C SER A 294 -1.30 -55.62 -5.98
N VAL A 295 -0.84 -54.50 -6.57
CA VAL A 295 -1.53 -53.40 -7.27
C VAL A 295 -2.77 -52.73 -6.64
N GLY A 296 -2.61 -51.47 -6.20
CA GLY A 296 -3.70 -50.52 -5.91
C GLY A 296 -3.23 -49.05 -5.86
N CYS A 297 -3.98 -48.15 -6.51
CA CYS A 297 -3.79 -46.71 -6.76
C CYS A 297 -3.44 -45.82 -5.52
N PRO A 298 -2.90 -44.58 -5.72
CA PRO A 298 -2.27 -43.81 -4.65
C PRO A 298 -3.29 -43.20 -3.67
N GLN A 299 -3.05 -43.40 -2.37
CA GLN A 299 -3.82 -42.76 -1.30
C GLN A 299 -3.39 -41.31 -1.06
N LYS A 300 -4.39 -40.42 -1.05
CA LYS A 300 -4.34 -39.05 -0.55
C LYS A 300 -3.82 -39.06 0.90
N GLN A 301 -2.67 -38.43 1.15
CA GLN A 301 -2.09 -38.31 2.50
C GLN A 301 -3.03 -37.50 3.41
N LYS A 302 -3.42 -38.09 4.54
CA LYS A 302 -3.99 -37.36 5.69
C LYS A 302 -2.92 -36.42 6.27
N PRO A 303 -3.23 -35.15 6.58
CA PRO A 303 -2.29 -34.25 7.23
C PRO A 303 -1.99 -34.73 8.66
N ARG A 304 -0.70 -34.80 8.99
CA ARG A 304 -0.20 -35.06 10.35
C ARG A 304 -0.56 -33.88 11.27
N PRO A 305 -0.85 -34.10 12.58
CA PRO A 305 -1.19 -33.01 13.49
C PRO A 305 0.00 -32.05 13.65
N ILE A 306 -0.32 -30.76 13.52
CA ILE A 306 0.60 -29.63 13.61
C ILE A 306 1.09 -29.46 15.05
N SER A 307 2.42 -29.51 15.19
CA SER A 307 3.28 -28.89 16.20
C SER A 307 2.62 -28.25 17.42
N VAL A 308 2.93 -28.81 18.60
CA VAL A 308 2.61 -28.34 19.96
C VAL A 308 3.02 -26.88 20.22
N ARG A 309 3.85 -26.25 19.37
CA ARG A 309 4.19 -24.82 19.49
C ARG A 309 3.04 -23.86 19.15
N ARG A 310 2.06 -24.25 18.33
CA ARG A 310 0.89 -23.38 18.03
C ARG A 310 -0.11 -23.31 19.18
N ALA A 311 -0.19 -24.34 20.02
CA ALA A 311 -1.08 -24.38 21.17
C ALA A 311 -0.65 -23.42 22.30
N ILE A 312 0.66 -23.21 22.48
CA ILE A 312 1.18 -22.28 23.49
C ILE A 312 0.87 -20.83 23.08
N GLY A 313 0.97 -20.50 21.80
CA GLY A 313 0.64 -19.17 21.28
C GLY A 313 -0.82 -18.78 21.50
N THR A 314 -1.76 -19.71 21.27
CA THR A 314 -3.20 -19.45 21.49
C THR A 314 -3.55 -19.25 22.96
N VAL A 315 -2.85 -19.91 23.89
CA VAL A 315 -3.07 -19.73 25.33
C VAL A 315 -2.56 -18.36 25.81
N ILE A 316 -1.42 -17.91 25.30
CA ILE A 316 -0.87 -16.58 25.62
C ILE A 316 -1.80 -15.48 25.09
N ILE A 317 -2.25 -15.59 23.84
CA ILE A 317 -3.16 -14.60 23.25
C ILE A 317 -4.49 -14.55 24.02
N ALA A 318 -5.07 -15.71 24.35
CA ALA A 318 -6.29 -15.76 25.16
C ALA A 318 -6.10 -15.14 26.56
N GLY A 319 -4.95 -15.38 27.19
CA GLY A 319 -4.60 -14.77 28.48
C GLY A 319 -4.48 -13.24 28.41
N VAL A 320 -3.83 -12.72 27.37
CA VAL A 320 -3.68 -11.26 27.16
C VAL A 320 -5.05 -10.61 26.88
N VAL A 321 -5.87 -11.21 26.01
CA VAL A 321 -7.21 -10.69 25.69
C VAL A 321 -8.09 -10.67 26.95
N CYS A 322 -8.08 -11.75 27.74
CA CYS A 322 -8.82 -11.81 29.01
C CYS A 322 -8.33 -10.75 29.99
N GLY A 323 -7.01 -10.55 30.10
CA GLY A 323 -6.41 -9.51 30.94
C GLY A 323 -6.84 -8.10 30.56
N ILE A 324 -6.84 -7.78 29.26
CA ILE A 324 -7.27 -6.47 28.75
C ILE A 324 -8.76 -6.22 29.06
N VAL A 325 -9.63 -7.21 28.84
CA VAL A 325 -11.06 -7.09 29.13
C VAL A 325 -11.30 -6.86 30.63
N CYS A 326 -10.60 -7.58 31.51
CA CYS A 326 -10.67 -7.38 32.94
C CYS A 326 -10.22 -5.97 33.36
N ILE A 327 -9.12 -5.46 32.81
CA ILE A 327 -8.64 -4.10 33.08
C ILE A 327 -9.67 -3.06 32.61
N MET A 328 -10.24 -3.23 31.42
CA MET A 328 -11.26 -2.33 30.88
C MET A 328 -12.52 -2.31 31.76
N MET A 329 -12.96 -3.45 32.30
CA MET A 329 -14.08 -3.50 33.23
C MET A 329 -13.78 -2.74 34.53
N VAL A 330 -12.57 -2.88 35.09
CA VAL A 330 -12.18 -2.16 36.32
C VAL A 330 -12.12 -0.65 36.07
N VAL A 331 -11.57 -0.23 34.92
CA VAL A 331 -11.52 1.18 34.53
C VAL A 331 -12.92 1.76 34.37
N ALA A 332 -13.83 1.04 33.71
CA ALA A 332 -15.22 1.48 33.55
C ALA A 332 -15.95 1.62 34.89
N ALA A 333 -15.74 0.66 35.81
CA ALA A 333 -16.30 0.73 37.15
C ALA A 333 -15.75 1.92 37.95
N ALA A 334 -14.43 2.14 37.92
CA ALA A 334 -13.80 3.27 38.58
C ALA A 334 -14.29 4.61 38.00
N TYR A 335 -14.39 4.71 36.68
CA TYR A 335 -14.90 5.89 36.00
C TYR A 335 -16.37 6.17 36.38
N GLY A 336 -17.22 5.13 36.42
CA GLY A 336 -18.61 5.22 36.86
C GLY A 336 -18.74 5.73 38.30
N CYS A 337 -17.93 5.22 39.22
CA CYS A 337 -17.91 5.68 40.62
C CYS A 337 -17.47 7.14 40.75
N ILE A 338 -16.42 7.54 40.03
CA ILE A 338 -15.95 8.94 40.02
C ILE A 338 -17.04 9.86 39.46
N TYR A 339 -17.66 9.49 38.35
CA TYR A 339 -18.73 10.26 37.72
C TYR A 339 -19.95 10.42 38.65
N ALA A 340 -20.39 9.34 39.30
CA ALA A 340 -21.48 9.38 40.27
C ALA A 340 -21.15 10.31 41.45
N SER A 341 -19.92 10.27 41.96
CA SER A 341 -19.48 11.14 43.06
C SER A 341 -19.46 12.62 42.68
N LEU A 342 -19.02 12.94 41.45
CA LEU A 342 -19.01 14.30 40.91
C LEU A 342 -20.43 14.83 40.72
N MET A 343 -21.33 14.01 40.14
CA MET A 343 -22.73 14.41 39.96
C MET A 343 -23.47 14.60 41.28
N ALA A 344 -23.21 13.75 42.27
CA ALA A 344 -23.75 13.92 43.61
C ALA A 344 -23.26 15.22 44.28
N LYS A 345 -21.98 15.59 44.07
CA LYS A 345 -21.43 16.86 44.55
C LYS A 345 -22.06 18.05 43.83
N TYR A 346 -22.19 17.98 42.51
CA TYR A 346 -22.80 19.03 41.68
C TYR A 346 -24.25 19.31 42.09
N HIS A 347 -25.07 18.27 42.29
CA HIS A 347 -26.45 18.42 42.77
C HIS A 347 -26.54 19.04 44.18
N ARG A 348 -25.60 18.71 45.08
CA ARG A 348 -25.54 19.33 46.41
C ARG A 348 -25.18 20.82 46.34
N GLU A 349 -24.27 21.19 45.44
CA GLU A 349 -23.90 22.60 45.24
C GLU A 349 -25.04 23.41 44.58
N LEU A 350 -25.77 22.82 43.63
CA LEU A 350 -27.00 23.41 43.07
C LEU A 350 -28.06 23.68 44.15
N LYS A 351 -28.32 22.70 45.03
CA LYS A 351 -29.27 22.89 46.14
C LYS A 351 -28.81 23.93 47.16
N LYS A 352 -27.50 24.12 47.36
CA LYS A 352 -26.97 25.19 48.21
C LYS A 352 -27.07 26.59 47.59
N ARG A 353 -27.14 26.68 46.26
CA ARG A 353 -27.30 27.97 45.55
C ARG A 353 -28.75 28.44 45.43
N GLN A 354 -29.74 27.62 45.80
CA GLN A 354 -31.13 28.05 46.03
C GLN A 354 -31.38 28.08 47.54
N PRO A 355 -31.19 29.24 48.19
CA PRO A 355 -32.37 30.03 48.54
C PRO A 355 -32.12 31.56 48.61
N LEU A 356 -32.92 32.36 47.90
CA LEU A 356 -33.57 33.61 48.39
C LEU A 356 -34.26 34.32 47.21
N MET A 357 -35.54 34.00 47.02
CA MET A 357 -36.62 34.81 46.43
C MET A 357 -37.83 33.91 46.61
N GLY A 358 -38.82 34.16 47.45
CA GLY A 358 -39.26 35.38 48.08
C GLY A 358 -40.78 35.19 48.19
N ASP A 359 -41.30 35.19 49.40
CA ASP A 359 -42.74 35.15 49.67
C ASP A 359 -43.46 36.26 48.89
N THR A 360 -44.56 35.92 48.23
CA THR A 360 -45.69 36.83 47.99
C THR A 360 -46.94 35.99 47.73
N GLU A 361 -47.78 35.97 48.77
CA GLU A 361 -49.25 36.11 48.77
C GLU A 361 -50.07 35.47 47.65
N GLY A 362 -51.03 34.64 48.07
CA GLY A 362 -52.16 34.20 47.25
C GLY A 362 -53.00 33.11 47.93
N GLU A 363 -53.66 33.45 49.04
CA GLU A 363 -54.78 32.67 49.57
C GLU A 363 -56.08 32.94 48.79
N HIS A 364 -56.94 31.89 48.77
CA HIS A 364 -58.33 31.79 48.28
C HIS A 364 -58.50 31.65 46.75
N GLU A 365 -59.07 30.57 46.20
CA GLU A 365 -60.42 30.04 46.50
C GLU A 365 -60.56 28.51 46.30
N GLU A 366 -61.50 27.94 47.04
CA GLU A 366 -61.90 26.53 47.07
C GLU A 366 -62.47 26.03 45.72
N GLN A 367 -62.28 24.75 45.41
CA GLN A 367 -63.44 23.85 45.42
C GLN A 367 -63.03 22.38 45.57
N LYS A 368 -63.18 21.91 46.81
CA LYS A 368 -63.44 20.52 47.14
C LYS A 368 -64.96 20.36 47.06
N GLN A 369 -65.46 19.71 46.01
CA GLN A 369 -66.71 18.97 46.05
C GLN A 369 -66.33 17.50 46.06
N ILE A 370 -66.58 16.83 47.19
CA ILE A 370 -66.50 15.37 47.30
C ILE A 370 -67.78 14.82 46.67
N SER A 371 -67.58 13.84 45.80
CA SER A 371 -68.61 12.95 45.26
C SER A 371 -69.51 12.40 46.38
N SER A 372 -70.80 12.58 46.20
CA SER A 372 -71.89 11.72 46.69
C SER A 372 -71.52 10.23 46.49
N VAL A 373 -71.88 9.21 47.28
CA VAL A 373 -73.09 8.86 48.03
C VAL A 373 -72.74 7.70 49.00
N ALA A 374 -73.47 7.62 50.12
CA ALA A 374 -73.67 6.51 51.08
C ALA A 374 -72.68 6.36 52.24
#